data_AF-A0A1A8FES8-F1
#
_entry.id   AF-A0A1A8FES8-F1
#
_cell.length_a   1.000
_cell.length_b   1.000
_cell.length_c   1.000
_cell.angle_alpha   90.00
_cell.angle_beta   90.00
_cell.angle_gamma   90.00
#
_symmetry.space_group_name_H-M   'P 1'
#
loop_
_entity.id
_entity.type
_entity.pdbx_description
1 polymer ?
#
loop_
_entity_poly.entity_id
_entity_poly.type
_entity_poly.pdbx_seq_one_letter_code
_entity_poly.pdbx_strand_id
1 'polypeptide(L)'
;MTVTYSSKVANATFLSFHRLLLRWRGSIYKLLYREFILFTLMYTVLSVVYRFLLADEQKRLFEKLSLYCDRYAEQIPVTFVLGFYVTLVVNRWWNQFVNLPWTDRLMLLISSCVHGKDEYGRLLRRTLVRYVNLASLLIFRSVSTAVCKRFPTIDHVVEAGFMTPEERKVFEDIRSPHLKYWIPVVWFSNLASKARQEGRIQDSIDLQNILNEMNVFRTWCATLFGYDWVGVPLVYTQVVTLAVYTFFFACLIGRQFLDPAQGHPGHDLDLYIPVFTLLQFVFYCGWLKVRRL
;
A
#
# COMPACT_ATOMS: atom_id res chain seq x y z
N MET A 1 3.35 1.63 -8.11
CA MET A 1 3.70 2.87 -8.84
C MET A 1 2.81 3.98 -8.31
N THR A 2 3.41 5.05 -7.77
CA THR A 2 2.68 6.26 -7.34
C THR A 2 2.14 7.01 -8.56
N VAL A 3 1.02 7.71 -8.38
CA VAL A 3 0.35 8.46 -9.46
C VAL A 3 0.10 9.89 -8.99
N THR A 4 0.95 10.82 -9.38
CA THR A 4 0.79 12.23 -9.05
C THR A 4 -0.31 12.87 -9.91
N TYR A 5 -1.19 13.65 -9.27
CA TYR A 5 -2.23 14.45 -9.93
C TYR A 5 -2.44 15.83 -9.31
N SER A 6 -1.65 16.23 -8.32
CA SER A 6 -1.84 17.46 -7.55
C SER A 6 -1.95 18.71 -8.42
N SER A 7 -1.12 18.83 -9.46
CA SER A 7 -1.18 19.97 -10.40
C SER A 7 -2.47 20.04 -11.21
N LYS A 8 -3.15 18.90 -11.44
CA LYS A 8 -4.40 18.85 -12.23
C LYS A 8 -5.63 19.27 -11.43
N VAL A 9 -5.51 19.32 -10.10
CA VAL A 9 -6.58 19.71 -9.17
C VAL A 9 -6.21 20.94 -8.35
N ALA A 10 -5.15 21.64 -8.73
CA ALA A 10 -4.69 22.85 -8.02
C ALA A 10 -5.76 23.95 -8.03
N ASN A 11 -6.54 24.05 -9.11
CA ASN A 11 -7.65 24.99 -9.23
C ASN A 11 -8.99 24.24 -9.13
N ALA A 12 -9.91 24.78 -8.33
CA ALA A 12 -11.27 24.30 -8.21
C ALA A 12 -12.11 24.78 -9.41
N THR A 13 -11.88 24.19 -10.59
CA THR A 13 -12.74 24.38 -11.76
C THR A 13 -13.89 23.38 -11.75
N PHE A 14 -15.03 23.74 -12.35
CA PHE A 14 -16.22 22.88 -12.43
C PHE A 14 -15.93 21.46 -12.93
N LEU A 15 -14.99 21.31 -13.88
CA LEU A 15 -14.61 20.02 -14.48
C LEU A 15 -13.38 19.35 -13.85
N SER A 16 -12.79 19.91 -12.79
CA SER A 16 -11.53 19.41 -12.22
C SER A 16 -11.64 17.94 -11.79
N PHE A 17 -12.71 17.56 -11.07
CA PHE A 17 -12.91 16.17 -10.64
C PHE A 17 -13.39 15.25 -11.78
N HIS A 18 -14.21 15.74 -12.70
CA HIS A 18 -14.66 14.96 -13.85
C HIS A 18 -13.49 14.52 -14.74
N ARG A 19 -12.45 15.36 -14.89
CA ARG A 19 -11.22 14.99 -15.60
C ARG A 19 -10.45 13.82 -14.94
N LEU A 20 -10.60 13.61 -13.63
CA LEU A 20 -9.96 12.48 -12.94
C LEU A 20 -10.64 11.15 -13.27
N LEU A 21 -11.97 11.15 -13.47
CA LEU A 21 -12.73 9.97 -13.86
C LEU A 21 -12.32 9.44 -15.24
N LEU A 22 -11.77 10.29 -16.11
CA LEU A 22 -11.30 9.86 -17.44
C LEU A 22 -9.88 9.23 -17.42
N ARG A 23 -9.21 9.18 -16.26
CA ARG A 23 -7.83 8.67 -16.16
C ARG A 23 -7.83 7.14 -16.08
N TRP A 24 -6.90 6.49 -16.79
CA TRP A 24 -6.71 5.03 -16.71
C TRP A 24 -5.60 4.59 -15.75
N ARG A 25 -4.46 5.30 -15.73
CA ARG A 25 -3.31 4.90 -14.91
C ARG A 25 -3.60 5.14 -13.43
N GLY A 26 -3.69 4.04 -12.66
CA GLY A 26 -3.97 4.07 -11.22
C GLY A 26 -5.43 4.36 -10.88
N SER A 27 -6.35 4.18 -11.84
CA SER A 27 -7.77 4.43 -11.60
C SER A 27 -8.51 3.18 -11.12
N ILE A 28 -9.72 3.45 -10.60
CA ILE A 28 -10.67 2.44 -10.16
C ILE A 28 -11.00 1.41 -11.25
N TYR A 29 -11.13 1.85 -12.51
CA TYR A 29 -11.46 0.97 -13.65
C TYR A 29 -10.38 -0.09 -13.87
N LYS A 30 -9.10 0.33 -13.86
CA LYS A 30 -7.97 -0.59 -14.02
C LYS A 30 -7.88 -1.61 -12.87
N LEU A 31 -8.36 -1.26 -11.68
CA LEU A 31 -8.35 -2.13 -10.50
C LEU A 31 -9.55 -3.08 -10.42
N LEU A 32 -10.68 -2.73 -11.05
CA LEU A 32 -11.95 -3.45 -10.94
C LEU A 32 -12.37 -4.21 -12.20
N TYR A 33 -11.77 -3.95 -13.37
CA TYR A 33 -12.30 -4.46 -14.63
C TYR A 33 -12.53 -5.98 -14.66
N ARG A 34 -11.65 -6.78 -14.02
CA ARG A 34 -11.78 -8.25 -13.98
C ARG A 34 -12.98 -8.66 -13.14
N GLU A 35 -13.09 -8.13 -11.94
CA GLU A 35 -14.19 -8.42 -11.02
C GLU A 35 -15.53 -7.88 -11.55
N PHE A 36 -15.51 -6.71 -12.22
CA PHE A 36 -16.69 -6.12 -12.84
C PHE A 36 -17.21 -6.95 -14.01
N ILE A 37 -16.32 -7.47 -14.87
CA ILE A 37 -16.68 -8.39 -15.95
C ILE A 37 -17.26 -9.68 -15.36
N LEU A 38 -16.62 -10.25 -14.33
CA LEU A 38 -17.11 -11.46 -13.68
C LEU A 38 -18.51 -11.28 -13.07
N PHE A 39 -18.72 -10.19 -12.34
CA PHE A 39 -20.01 -9.87 -11.74
C PHE A 39 -21.11 -9.68 -12.79
N THR A 40 -20.82 -8.88 -13.84
CA THR A 40 -21.74 -8.67 -14.96
C THR A 40 -22.08 -9.98 -15.66
N LEU A 41 -21.07 -10.83 -15.94
CA LEU A 41 -21.28 -12.13 -16.56
C LEU A 41 -22.18 -13.03 -15.72
N MET A 42 -21.90 -13.16 -14.43
CA MET A 42 -22.72 -13.96 -13.51
C MET A 42 -24.16 -13.44 -13.43
N TYR A 43 -24.34 -12.11 -13.37
CA TYR A 43 -25.66 -11.49 -13.35
C TYR A 43 -26.43 -11.80 -14.64
N THR A 44 -25.79 -11.65 -15.79
CA THR A 44 -26.39 -11.94 -17.10
C THR A 44 -26.76 -13.42 -17.23
N VAL A 45 -25.89 -14.34 -16.78
CA VAL A 45 -26.19 -15.78 -16.80
C VAL A 45 -27.44 -16.09 -15.98
N LEU A 46 -27.56 -15.55 -14.77
CA LEU A 46 -28.76 -15.74 -13.95
C LEU A 46 -30.01 -15.15 -14.61
N SER A 47 -29.91 -13.98 -15.23
CA SER A 47 -31.03 -13.36 -15.93
C SER A 47 -31.48 -14.21 -17.13
N VAL A 48 -30.54 -14.75 -17.91
CA VAL A 48 -30.83 -15.66 -19.04
C VAL A 48 -31.47 -16.95 -18.54
N VAL A 49 -30.96 -17.53 -17.44
CA VAL A 49 -31.53 -18.73 -16.83
C VAL A 49 -32.97 -18.48 -16.40
N TYR A 50 -33.24 -17.39 -15.67
CA TYR A 50 -34.58 -17.01 -15.23
C TYR A 50 -35.55 -16.83 -16.42
N ARG A 51 -35.13 -16.14 -17.49
CA ARG A 51 -36.00 -15.82 -18.62
C ARG A 51 -36.30 -17.02 -19.52
N PHE A 52 -35.28 -17.82 -19.85
CA PHE A 52 -35.38 -18.80 -20.93
C PHE A 52 -35.31 -20.28 -20.49
N LEU A 53 -34.73 -20.57 -19.33
CA LEU A 53 -34.49 -21.96 -18.89
C LEU A 53 -35.42 -22.41 -17.77
N LEU A 54 -35.82 -21.52 -16.86
CA LEU A 54 -36.71 -21.88 -15.76
C LEU A 54 -38.15 -22.07 -16.22
N ALA A 55 -38.77 -23.16 -15.78
CA ALA A 55 -40.21 -23.38 -15.90
C ALA A 55 -41.00 -22.43 -14.97
N ASP A 56 -42.30 -22.28 -15.19
CA ASP A 56 -43.12 -21.30 -14.46
C ASP A 56 -43.10 -21.53 -12.94
N GLU A 57 -43.17 -22.77 -12.47
CA GLU A 57 -43.06 -23.08 -11.03
C GLU A 57 -41.69 -22.68 -10.45
N GLN A 58 -40.61 -22.90 -11.20
CA GLN A 58 -39.26 -22.54 -10.79
C GLN A 58 -39.03 -21.03 -10.81
N LYS A 59 -39.64 -20.31 -11.75
CA LYS A 59 -39.63 -18.83 -11.78
C LYS A 59 -40.26 -18.24 -10.52
N ARG A 60 -41.39 -18.80 -10.04
CA ARG A 60 -42.02 -18.36 -8.79
C ARG A 60 -41.13 -18.59 -7.57
N LEU A 61 -40.39 -19.70 -7.55
CA LEU A 61 -39.41 -19.95 -6.47
C LEU A 61 -38.23 -18.97 -6.55
N PHE A 62 -37.71 -18.71 -7.75
CA PHE A 62 -36.63 -17.76 -7.97
C PHE A 62 -37.02 -16.34 -7.57
N GLU A 63 -38.23 -15.89 -7.90
CA GLU A 63 -38.78 -14.59 -7.50
C GLU A 63 -38.80 -14.45 -5.97
N LYS A 64 -39.27 -15.48 -5.24
CA LYS A 64 -39.23 -15.50 -3.77
C LYS A 64 -37.81 -15.42 -3.23
N LEU A 65 -36.87 -16.14 -3.85
CA LEU A 65 -35.45 -16.12 -3.48
C LEU A 65 -34.83 -14.73 -3.73
N SER A 66 -35.16 -14.10 -4.86
CA SER A 66 -34.71 -12.74 -5.19
C SER A 66 -35.17 -11.74 -4.12
N LEU A 67 -36.47 -11.73 -3.80
CA LEU A 67 -37.02 -10.86 -2.76
C LEU A 67 -36.41 -11.13 -1.38
N TYR A 68 -36.11 -12.40 -1.06
CA TYR A 68 -35.39 -12.76 0.16
C TYR A 68 -33.98 -12.16 0.16
N CYS A 69 -33.19 -12.40 -0.88
CA CYS A 69 -31.82 -11.90 -0.98
C CYS A 69 -31.75 -10.37 -0.94
N ASP A 70 -32.69 -9.67 -1.58
CA ASP A 70 -32.71 -8.20 -1.58
C ASP A 70 -32.92 -7.63 -0.17
N ARG A 71 -33.86 -8.19 0.59
CA ARG A 71 -34.11 -7.80 1.99
C ARG A 71 -32.87 -7.95 2.87
N TYR A 72 -32.10 -9.03 2.70
CA TYR A 72 -30.88 -9.24 3.48
C TYR A 72 -29.72 -8.38 2.99
N ALA A 73 -29.64 -8.05 1.70
CA ALA A 73 -28.61 -7.16 1.18
C ALA A 73 -28.66 -5.78 1.87
N GLU A 74 -29.85 -5.24 2.12
CA GLU A 74 -30.03 -3.96 2.79
C GLU A 74 -29.60 -3.96 4.27
N GLN A 75 -29.62 -5.12 4.91
CA GLN A 75 -29.25 -5.26 6.33
C GLN A 75 -27.74 -5.30 6.56
N ILE A 76 -26.93 -5.54 5.53
CA ILE A 76 -25.47 -5.66 5.68
C ILE A 76 -24.87 -4.25 5.80
N PRO A 77 -24.23 -3.88 6.94
CA PRO A 77 -23.71 -2.53 7.17
C PRO A 77 -22.35 -2.33 6.48
N VAL A 78 -22.29 -2.55 5.17
CA VAL A 78 -21.06 -2.55 4.36
C VAL A 78 -20.31 -1.23 4.49
N THR A 79 -21.02 -0.09 4.42
CA THR A 79 -20.45 1.26 4.51
C THR A 79 -19.67 1.49 5.80
N PHE A 80 -20.20 1.05 6.94
CA PHE A 80 -19.58 1.24 8.25
C PHE A 80 -18.26 0.45 8.32
N VAL A 81 -18.32 -0.85 8.03
CA VAL A 81 -17.18 -1.75 8.12
C VAL A 81 -16.07 -1.34 7.14
N LEU A 82 -16.42 -0.94 5.91
CA LEU A 82 -15.46 -0.40 4.94
C LEU A 82 -14.85 0.93 5.41
N GLY A 83 -15.65 1.83 5.97
CA GLY A 83 -15.18 3.14 6.42
C GLY A 83 -14.06 3.05 7.46
N PHE A 84 -14.26 2.25 8.52
CA PHE A 84 -13.24 2.06 9.55
C PHE A 84 -11.99 1.37 9.00
N TYR A 85 -12.19 0.32 8.20
CA TYR A 85 -11.07 -0.44 7.64
C TYR A 85 -10.22 0.39 6.68
N VAL A 86 -10.84 1.13 5.75
CA VAL A 86 -10.13 1.98 4.80
C VAL A 86 -9.41 3.12 5.51
N THR A 87 -10.03 3.73 6.53
CA THR A 87 -9.37 4.76 7.36
C THR A 87 -8.13 4.21 8.04
N LEU A 88 -8.21 3.01 8.63
CA LEU A 88 -7.05 2.33 9.22
C LEU A 88 -5.93 2.12 8.19
N VAL A 89 -6.27 1.62 6.99
CA VAL A 89 -5.27 1.35 5.95
C VAL A 89 -4.63 2.63 5.43
N VAL A 90 -5.40 3.69 5.17
CA VAL A 90 -4.88 4.99 4.71
C VAL A 90 -3.96 5.62 5.76
N ASN A 91 -4.32 5.56 7.05
CA ASN A 91 -3.47 6.05 8.12
C ASN A 91 -2.14 5.30 8.20
N ARG A 92 -2.17 3.97 8.09
CA ARG A 92 -0.95 3.15 8.05
C ARG A 92 -0.10 3.44 6.81
N TRP A 93 -0.73 3.62 5.65
CA TRP A 93 -0.03 3.97 4.41
C TRP A 93 0.68 5.32 4.53
N TRP A 94 -0.01 6.34 5.04
CA TRP A 94 0.58 7.67 5.24
C TRP A 94 1.72 7.64 6.27
N ASN A 95 1.53 6.91 7.37
CA ASN A 95 2.57 6.75 8.38
C ASN A 95 3.81 6.03 7.84
N GLN A 96 3.66 5.04 6.96
CA GLN A 96 4.81 4.42 6.29
C GLN A 96 5.54 5.43 5.39
N PHE A 97 4.81 6.26 4.65
CA PHE A 97 5.40 7.26 3.76
C PHE A 97 6.21 8.33 4.52
N VAL A 98 5.67 8.89 5.60
CA VAL A 98 6.36 9.93 6.38
C VAL A 98 7.54 9.38 7.18
N ASN A 99 7.60 8.06 7.40
CA ASN A 99 8.72 7.37 8.05
C ASN A 99 9.69 6.73 7.04
N LEU A 100 9.67 7.14 5.77
CA LEU A 100 10.76 6.79 4.86
C LEU A 100 12.07 7.42 5.36
N PRO A 101 13.17 6.65 5.48
CA PRO A 101 14.44 7.15 6.01
C PRO A 101 15.13 8.09 5.02
N TRP A 102 14.89 9.40 5.19
CA TRP A 102 15.55 10.47 4.44
C TRP A 102 16.95 10.73 5.01
N THR A 103 17.92 10.95 4.12
CA THR A 103 19.34 11.09 4.49
C THR A 103 19.78 12.53 4.65
N ASP A 104 18.95 13.49 4.26
CA ASP A 104 19.27 14.91 4.11
C ASP A 104 19.78 15.55 5.41
N ARG A 105 19.11 15.29 6.55
CA ARG A 105 19.52 15.83 7.87
C ARG A 105 20.92 15.37 8.26
N LEU A 106 21.20 14.07 8.10
CA LEU A 106 22.52 13.49 8.35
C LEU A 106 23.56 14.03 7.37
N MET A 107 23.23 14.17 6.09
CA MET A 107 24.14 14.71 5.08
C MET A 107 24.56 16.14 5.40
N LEU A 108 23.63 16.99 5.85
CA LEU A 108 23.92 18.36 6.27
C LEU A 108 24.91 18.38 7.44
N LEU A 109 24.66 17.59 8.49
CA LEU A 109 25.55 17.51 9.65
C LEU A 109 26.93 16.95 9.31
N ILE A 110 26.99 15.87 8.53
CA ILE A 110 28.27 15.28 8.10
C ILE A 110 29.07 16.29 7.27
N SER A 111 28.40 17.06 6.42
CA SER A 111 29.07 18.07 5.59
C SER A 111 29.59 19.24 6.41
N SER A 112 28.91 19.66 7.48
CA SER A 112 29.31 20.81 8.29
C SER A 112 30.33 20.45 9.38
N CYS A 113 30.17 19.29 10.02
CA CYS A 113 30.89 18.95 11.24
C CYS A 113 32.09 18.00 11.03
N VAL A 114 32.22 17.37 9.85
CA VAL A 114 33.35 16.47 9.54
C VAL A 114 34.36 17.19 8.63
N HIS A 115 35.43 17.68 9.23
CA HIS A 115 36.43 18.54 8.58
C HIS A 115 37.55 17.76 7.88
N GLY A 116 38.29 18.47 7.03
CA GLY A 116 39.38 17.93 6.21
C GLY A 116 39.12 18.11 4.71
N LYS A 117 40.00 18.89 4.06
CA LYS A 117 40.00 19.10 2.60
C LYS A 117 40.90 18.10 1.86
N ASP A 118 41.69 17.35 2.61
CA ASP A 118 42.53 16.26 2.16
C ASP A 118 41.70 15.04 1.75
N GLU A 119 42.37 14.09 1.09
CA GLU A 119 41.75 12.86 0.60
C GLU A 119 41.06 12.07 1.72
N TYR A 120 41.69 11.98 2.90
CA TYR A 120 41.13 11.28 4.04
C TYR A 120 39.82 11.92 4.53
N GLY A 121 39.79 13.25 4.69
CA GLY A 121 38.57 13.96 5.08
C GLY A 121 37.42 13.76 4.07
N ARG A 122 37.74 13.75 2.77
CA ARG A 122 36.77 13.41 1.72
C ARG A 122 36.28 11.97 1.84
N LEU A 123 37.17 11.00 2.03
CA LEU A 123 36.82 9.58 2.15
C LEU A 123 35.95 9.32 3.37
N LEU A 124 36.25 9.98 4.49
CA LEU A 124 35.51 9.89 5.74
C LEU A 124 34.06 10.34 5.59
N ARG A 125 33.82 11.55 5.04
CA ARG A 125 32.47 12.06 4.75
C ARG A 125 31.69 11.13 3.81
N ARG A 126 32.33 10.66 2.74
CA ARG A 126 31.71 9.73 1.77
C ARG A 126 31.33 8.40 2.41
N THR A 127 32.17 7.87 3.28
CA THR A 127 31.94 6.60 3.97
C THR A 127 30.79 6.71 4.96
N LEU A 128 30.75 7.79 5.76
CA LEU A 128 29.63 8.08 6.67
C LEU A 128 28.29 8.13 5.91
N VAL A 129 28.19 8.93 4.84
CA VAL A 129 26.97 9.01 4.02
C VAL A 129 26.63 7.65 3.39
N ARG A 130 27.63 6.90 2.92
CA ARG A 130 27.40 5.58 2.32
C ARG A 130 26.86 4.57 3.33
N TYR A 131 27.28 4.60 4.60
CA TYR A 131 26.70 3.75 5.65
C TYR A 131 25.23 4.07 5.91
N VAL A 132 24.85 5.35 5.90
CA VAL A 132 23.44 5.76 5.98
C VAL A 132 22.65 5.20 4.79
N ASN A 133 23.16 5.38 3.57
CA ASN A 133 22.53 4.87 2.36
C ASN A 133 22.43 3.34 2.33
N LEU A 134 23.46 2.65 2.83
CA LEU A 134 23.49 1.20 2.93
C LEU A 134 22.42 0.70 3.90
N ALA A 135 22.27 1.33 5.07
CA ALA A 135 21.20 1.02 6.01
C ALA A 135 19.81 1.22 5.37
N SER A 136 19.58 2.35 4.68
CA SER A 136 18.34 2.60 3.91
C SER A 136 18.08 1.51 2.87
N LEU A 137 19.09 1.13 2.10
CA LEU A 137 18.94 0.11 1.07
C LEU A 137 18.60 -1.27 1.66
N LEU A 138 19.26 -1.67 2.74
CA LEU A 138 19.00 -2.95 3.40
C LEU A 138 17.57 -3.02 3.96
N ILE A 139 17.07 -1.94 4.56
CA ILE A 139 15.68 -1.92 5.02
C ILE A 139 14.69 -1.90 3.85
N PHE A 140 14.92 -1.08 2.82
CA PHE A 140 14.03 -1.00 1.65
C PHE A 140 13.96 -2.31 0.88
N ARG A 141 15.08 -3.00 0.72
CA ARG A 141 15.13 -4.34 0.15
C ARG A 141 14.24 -5.33 0.90
N SER A 142 14.15 -5.19 2.22
CA SER A 142 13.40 -6.11 3.07
C SER A 142 11.89 -5.87 2.99
N VAL A 143 11.48 -4.59 2.94
CA VAL A 143 10.04 -4.21 2.98
C VAL A 143 9.44 -3.92 1.60
N SER A 144 10.25 -3.75 0.56
CA SER A 144 9.79 -3.39 -0.80
C SER A 144 10.18 -4.44 -1.82
N THR A 145 9.17 -5.08 -2.42
CA THR A 145 9.35 -6.05 -3.51
C THR A 145 10.03 -5.44 -4.73
N ALA A 146 9.84 -4.15 -5.02
CA ALA A 146 10.49 -3.47 -6.12
C ALA A 146 12.00 -3.32 -5.89
N VAL A 147 12.40 -3.03 -4.64
CA VAL A 147 13.82 -2.91 -4.27
C VAL A 147 14.46 -4.29 -4.16
N CYS A 148 13.75 -5.28 -3.59
CA CYS A 148 14.19 -6.68 -3.55
C CYS A 148 14.45 -7.26 -4.95
N LYS A 149 13.60 -6.95 -5.94
CA LYS A 149 13.83 -7.36 -7.33
C LYS A 149 15.05 -6.70 -7.97
N ARG A 150 15.37 -5.46 -7.58
CA ARG A 150 16.55 -4.73 -8.08
C ARG A 150 17.84 -5.18 -7.39
N PHE A 151 17.75 -5.55 -6.12
CA PHE A 151 18.86 -6.07 -5.33
C PHE A 151 18.41 -7.40 -4.71
N PRO A 152 18.58 -8.56 -5.40
CA PRO A 152 18.16 -9.87 -4.90
C PRO A 152 19.20 -10.54 -3.99
N THR A 153 20.51 -10.37 -4.23
CA THR A 153 21.60 -10.83 -3.33
C THR A 153 22.49 -9.68 -2.79
N ILE A 154 23.29 -9.95 -1.75
CA ILE A 154 24.24 -8.96 -1.21
C ILE A 154 25.31 -8.61 -2.25
N ASP A 155 25.62 -9.51 -3.19
CA ASP A 155 26.49 -9.21 -4.34
C ASP A 155 25.98 -7.99 -5.12
N HIS A 156 24.67 -7.93 -5.41
CA HIS A 156 24.08 -6.79 -6.12
C HIS A 156 24.21 -5.47 -5.34
N VAL A 157 24.24 -5.53 -4.01
CA VAL A 157 24.47 -4.36 -3.14
C VAL A 157 25.92 -3.89 -3.24
N VAL A 158 26.86 -4.83 -3.34
CA VAL A 158 28.30 -4.56 -3.52
C VAL A 158 28.59 -4.02 -4.92
N GLU A 159 28.09 -4.67 -5.96
CA GLU A 159 28.26 -4.27 -7.36
C GLU A 159 27.69 -2.86 -7.63
N ALA A 160 26.58 -2.52 -6.97
CA ALA A 160 25.99 -1.18 -7.05
C ALA A 160 26.74 -0.11 -6.23
N GLY A 161 27.81 -0.48 -5.50
CA GLY A 161 28.68 0.43 -4.77
C GLY A 161 28.14 0.93 -3.42
N PHE A 162 27.09 0.30 -2.88
CA PHE A 162 26.59 0.64 -1.54
C PHE A 162 27.43 0.02 -0.43
N MET A 163 28.03 -1.15 -0.70
CA MET A 163 28.89 -1.90 0.23
C MET A 163 30.20 -2.24 -0.49
N THR A 164 31.34 -2.12 0.18
CA THR A 164 32.61 -2.58 -0.41
C THR A 164 32.78 -4.10 -0.26
N PRO A 165 33.64 -4.75 -1.07
CA PRO A 165 33.93 -6.18 -0.90
C PRO A 165 34.45 -6.52 0.50
N GLU A 166 35.22 -5.62 1.12
CA GLU A 166 35.77 -5.84 2.46
C GLU A 166 34.73 -5.68 3.56
N GLU A 167 33.82 -4.71 3.42
CA GLU A 167 32.67 -4.59 4.32
C GLU A 167 31.75 -5.79 4.23
N ARG A 168 31.59 -6.38 3.04
CA ARG A 168 30.81 -7.61 2.88
C ARG A 168 31.38 -8.75 3.72
N LYS A 169 32.70 -8.96 3.70
CA LYS A 169 33.34 -10.00 4.53
C LYS A 169 32.99 -9.79 6.00
N VAL A 170 33.18 -8.56 6.50
CA VAL A 170 32.83 -8.20 7.89
C VAL A 170 31.34 -8.36 8.17
N PHE A 171 30.46 -8.03 7.21
CA PHE A 171 29.02 -8.15 7.34
C PHE A 171 28.55 -9.62 7.44
N GLU A 172 29.18 -10.51 6.67
CA GLU A 172 28.89 -11.94 6.65
C GLU A 172 29.41 -12.64 7.91
N ASP A 173 30.59 -12.26 8.39
CA ASP A 173 31.22 -12.82 9.60
C ASP A 173 30.40 -12.58 10.88
N ILE A 174 29.56 -11.54 10.92
CA ILE A 174 28.70 -11.24 12.07
C ILE A 174 27.59 -12.29 12.16
N ARG A 175 27.69 -13.19 13.15
CA ARG A 175 26.67 -14.23 13.39
C ARG A 175 25.41 -13.62 13.99
N SER A 176 24.37 -13.47 13.17
CA SER A 176 23.04 -13.08 13.61
C SER A 176 21.98 -13.75 12.72
N PRO A 177 20.95 -14.39 13.29
CA PRO A 177 19.84 -14.94 12.52
C PRO A 177 18.83 -13.86 12.07
N HIS A 178 18.98 -12.62 12.55
CA HIS A 178 18.05 -11.52 12.30
C HIS A 178 18.50 -10.64 11.13
N LEU A 179 17.58 -9.84 10.61
CA LEU A 179 17.86 -8.87 9.56
C LEU A 179 18.95 -7.88 10.01
N LYS A 180 20.05 -7.83 9.27
CA LYS A 180 21.27 -7.07 9.59
C LYS A 180 21.26 -5.60 9.11
N TYR A 181 20.09 -4.99 8.91
CA TYR A 181 20.00 -3.59 8.43
C TYR A 181 20.59 -2.58 9.43
N TRP A 182 20.73 -2.96 10.69
CA TRP A 182 21.31 -2.17 11.78
C TRP A 182 22.85 -2.12 11.77
N ILE A 183 23.50 -3.03 11.05
CA ILE A 183 24.97 -3.12 11.03
C ILE A 183 25.64 -1.82 10.53
N PRO A 184 25.22 -1.23 9.38
CA PRO A 184 25.81 0.03 8.94
C PRO A 184 25.56 1.20 9.89
N VAL A 185 24.49 1.15 10.69
CA VAL A 185 24.22 2.15 11.74
C VAL A 185 25.27 2.09 12.84
N VAL A 186 25.68 0.89 13.25
CA VAL A 186 26.75 0.71 14.23
C VAL A 186 28.10 1.11 13.65
N TRP A 187 28.38 0.74 12.40
CA TRP A 187 29.60 1.17 11.71
C TRP A 187 29.69 2.69 11.58
N PHE A 188 28.57 3.35 11.28
CA PHE A 188 28.48 4.81 11.27
C PHE A 188 28.85 5.42 12.61
N SER A 189 28.24 4.96 13.71
CA SER A 189 28.53 5.49 15.04
C SER A 189 29.98 5.29 15.45
N ASN A 190 30.56 4.13 15.16
CA ASN A 190 31.97 3.85 15.43
C ASN A 190 32.91 4.74 14.59
N LEU A 191 32.58 4.94 13.31
CA LEU A 191 33.38 5.80 12.43
C LEU A 191 33.28 7.28 12.83
N ALA A 192 32.12 7.75 13.27
CA ALA A 192 31.94 9.10 13.80
C ALA A 192 32.74 9.31 15.10
N SER A 193 32.70 8.34 16.01
CA SER A 193 33.52 8.37 17.24
C SER A 193 35.02 8.36 16.93
N LYS A 194 35.46 7.55 15.95
CA LYS A 194 36.86 7.53 15.49
C LYS A 194 37.26 8.87 14.87
N ALA A 195 36.41 9.45 14.02
CA ALA A 195 36.62 10.77 13.43
C ALA A 195 36.82 11.86 14.50
N ARG A 196 36.09 11.79 15.61
CA ARG A 196 36.26 12.69 16.76
C ARG A 196 37.60 12.51 17.46
N GLN A 197 38.06 11.27 17.65
CA GLN A 197 39.36 10.97 18.25
C GLN A 197 40.52 11.48 17.38
N GLU A 198 40.35 11.43 16.05
CA GLU A 198 41.31 11.93 15.06
C GLU A 198 41.22 13.45 14.83
N GLY A 199 40.40 14.17 15.61
CA GLY A 199 40.23 15.63 15.48
C GLY A 199 39.51 16.08 14.20
N ARG A 200 38.87 15.16 13.46
CA ARG A 200 38.07 15.48 12.25
C ARG A 200 36.70 16.03 12.59
N ILE A 201 36.18 15.71 13.77
CA ILE A 201 35.04 16.38 14.41
C ILE A 201 35.63 17.15 15.58
N GLN A 202 35.35 18.45 15.69
CA GLN A 202 36.02 19.31 16.67
C GLN A 202 35.52 19.02 18.09
N ASP A 203 34.22 19.11 18.29
CA ASP A 203 33.61 19.07 19.62
C ASP A 203 32.71 17.87 19.84
N SER A 204 32.53 17.49 21.11
CA SER A 204 31.63 16.40 21.49
C SER A 204 30.16 16.73 21.22
N ILE A 205 29.81 18.01 21.16
CA ILE A 205 28.46 18.49 20.82
C ILE A 205 28.13 18.15 19.36
N ASP A 206 29.07 18.38 18.44
CA ASP A 206 28.89 18.02 17.02
C ASP A 206 28.73 16.51 16.83
N LEU A 207 29.55 15.73 17.53
CA LEU A 207 29.41 14.27 17.53
C LEU A 207 28.03 13.86 18.08
N GLN A 208 27.60 14.44 19.19
CA GLN A 208 26.29 14.16 19.79
C GLN A 208 25.14 14.49 18.83
N ASN A 209 25.21 15.62 18.13
CA ASN A 209 24.21 16.03 17.13
C ASN A 209 24.14 15.01 15.98
N ILE A 210 25.28 14.58 15.45
CA ILE A 210 25.36 13.54 14.41
C ILE A 210 24.74 12.22 14.90
N LEU A 211 25.10 11.75 16.09
CA LEU A 211 24.61 10.49 16.64
C LEU A 211 23.12 10.54 17.00
N ASN A 212 22.61 11.68 17.47
CA ASN A 212 21.19 11.90 17.73
C ASN A 212 20.38 11.82 16.44
N GLU A 213 20.81 12.50 15.36
CA GLU A 213 20.16 12.38 14.06
C GLU A 213 20.23 10.95 13.50
N MET A 214 21.33 10.22 13.77
CA MET A 214 21.45 8.83 13.36
C MET A 214 20.44 7.93 14.08
N ASN A 215 20.13 8.22 15.35
CA ASN A 215 19.10 7.51 16.11
C ASN A 215 17.69 7.80 15.59
N VAL A 216 17.41 9.04 15.17
CA VAL A 216 16.15 9.40 14.49
C VAL A 216 16.02 8.61 13.19
N PHE A 217 17.07 8.60 12.37
CA PHE A 217 17.11 7.81 11.14
C PHE A 217 16.89 6.29 11.39
N ARG A 218 17.56 5.73 12.40
CA ARG A 218 17.37 4.32 12.80
C ARG A 218 15.92 4.04 13.21
N THR A 219 15.26 5.01 13.85
CA THR A 219 13.86 4.90 14.26
C THR A 219 12.93 4.83 13.05
N TRP A 220 13.16 5.62 12.00
CA TRP A 220 12.44 5.48 10.73
C TRP A 220 12.60 4.09 10.11
N CYS A 221 13.84 3.57 10.05
CA CYS A 221 14.09 2.20 9.56
C CYS A 221 13.35 1.14 10.39
N ALA A 222 13.37 1.26 11.72
CA ALA A 222 12.67 0.34 12.61
C ALA A 222 11.15 0.43 12.48
N THR A 223 10.59 1.63 12.30
CA THR A 223 9.17 1.84 12.06
C THR A 223 8.73 1.17 10.76
N LEU A 224 9.50 1.30 9.67
CA LEU A 224 9.21 0.59 8.42
C LEU A 224 9.25 -0.93 8.61
N PHE A 225 10.25 -1.46 9.31
CA PHE A 225 10.32 -2.89 9.64
C PHE A 225 9.09 -3.33 10.45
N GLY A 226 8.66 -2.53 11.42
CA GLY A 226 7.48 -2.81 12.24
C GLY A 226 6.19 -2.87 11.42
N TYR A 227 6.02 -2.00 10.42
CA TYR A 227 4.86 -2.02 9.53
C TYR A 227 4.83 -3.24 8.60
N ASP A 228 6.00 -3.69 8.14
CA ASP A 228 6.16 -4.90 7.32
C ASP A 228 5.91 -6.17 8.15
N TRP A 229 6.46 -6.23 9.35
CA TRP A 229 6.28 -7.37 10.25
C TRP A 229 4.84 -7.47 10.79
N VAL A 230 4.25 -6.35 11.20
CA VAL A 230 2.92 -6.29 11.81
C VAL A 230 1.94 -5.62 10.84
N GLY A 231 1.38 -6.44 9.94
CA GLY A 231 0.30 -6.06 9.03
C GLY A 231 -1.03 -5.78 9.74
N VAL A 232 -2.04 -5.34 8.98
CA VAL A 232 -3.43 -5.28 9.49
C VAL A 232 -3.87 -6.70 9.84
N PRO A 233 -4.49 -6.94 11.03
CA PRO A 233 -4.92 -8.28 11.43
C PRO A 233 -5.73 -8.98 10.33
N LEU A 234 -5.37 -10.24 10.06
CA LEU A 234 -5.98 -11.02 8.98
C LEU A 234 -7.50 -11.09 9.14
N VAL A 235 -7.98 -11.34 10.36
CA VAL A 235 -9.40 -11.41 10.68
C VAL A 235 -10.15 -10.14 10.28
N TYR A 236 -9.54 -8.96 10.45
CA TYR A 236 -10.20 -7.71 10.07
C TYR A 236 -10.33 -7.61 8.54
N THR A 237 -9.27 -7.96 7.82
CA THR A 237 -9.30 -8.04 6.35
C THR A 237 -10.33 -9.06 5.85
N GLN A 238 -10.46 -10.20 6.52
CA GLN A 238 -11.45 -11.23 6.20
C GLN A 238 -12.88 -10.74 6.43
N VAL A 239 -13.18 -10.15 7.59
CA VAL A 239 -14.52 -9.63 7.93
C VAL A 239 -14.99 -8.61 6.92
N VAL A 240 -14.14 -7.65 6.55
CA VAL A 240 -14.49 -6.60 5.58
C VAL A 240 -14.70 -7.21 4.18
N THR A 241 -13.84 -8.14 3.77
CA THR A 241 -13.97 -8.82 2.47
C THR A 241 -15.26 -9.64 2.42
N LEU A 242 -15.56 -10.39 3.48
CA LEU A 242 -16.77 -11.19 3.61
C LEU A 242 -18.01 -10.31 3.56
N ALA A 243 -18.07 -9.20 4.30
CA ALA A 243 -19.20 -8.28 4.29
C ALA A 243 -19.50 -7.76 2.87
N VAL A 244 -18.47 -7.32 2.13
CA VAL A 244 -18.62 -6.83 0.76
C VAL A 244 -19.04 -7.94 -0.20
N TYR A 245 -18.43 -9.13 -0.09
CA TYR A 245 -18.73 -10.23 -1.01
C TYR A 245 -20.09 -10.86 -0.76
N THR A 246 -20.51 -11.01 0.50
CA THR A 246 -21.86 -11.47 0.85
C THR A 246 -22.90 -10.47 0.39
N PHE A 247 -22.65 -9.17 0.51
CA PHE A 247 -23.52 -8.14 -0.05
C PHE A 247 -23.69 -8.30 -1.56
N PHE A 248 -22.60 -8.41 -2.32
CA PHE A 248 -22.70 -8.58 -3.77
C PHE A 248 -23.25 -9.93 -4.20
N PHE A 249 -23.03 -10.99 -3.41
CA PHE A 249 -23.68 -12.28 -3.63
C PHE A 249 -25.20 -12.16 -3.47
N ALA A 250 -25.67 -11.48 -2.42
CA ALA A 250 -27.09 -11.20 -2.24
C ALA A 250 -27.63 -10.32 -3.37
N CYS A 251 -26.92 -9.27 -3.80
CA CYS A 251 -27.33 -8.43 -4.92
C CYS A 251 -27.35 -9.17 -6.27
N LEU A 252 -26.50 -10.18 -6.46
CA LEU A 252 -26.45 -10.96 -7.70
C LEU A 252 -27.79 -11.65 -7.99
N ILE A 253 -28.48 -12.08 -6.93
CA ILE A 253 -29.78 -12.74 -6.98
C ILE A 253 -30.90 -11.72 -6.75
N GLY A 254 -30.81 -10.92 -5.69
CA GLY A 254 -31.88 -10.03 -5.25
C GLY A 254 -32.13 -8.81 -6.12
N ARG A 255 -31.16 -8.41 -6.97
CA ARG A 255 -31.33 -7.30 -7.92
C ARG A 255 -31.63 -7.77 -9.33
N GLN A 256 -32.12 -9.00 -9.50
CA GLN A 256 -32.57 -9.50 -10.79
C GLN A 256 -33.89 -8.84 -11.17
N PHE A 257 -34.03 -8.46 -12.44
CA PHE A 257 -35.31 -7.98 -12.95
C PHE A 257 -36.29 -9.15 -13.06
N LEU A 258 -37.38 -9.06 -12.32
CA LEU A 258 -38.45 -10.06 -12.28
C LEU A 258 -39.52 -9.73 -13.32
N ASP A 259 -40.41 -10.68 -13.61
CA ASP A 259 -41.56 -10.49 -14.49
C ASP A 259 -42.51 -9.40 -13.95
N PRO A 260 -42.63 -8.23 -14.63
CA PRO A 260 -43.49 -7.14 -14.18
C PRO A 260 -44.97 -7.52 -14.11
N ALA A 261 -45.41 -8.53 -14.87
CA ALA A 261 -46.80 -8.99 -14.85
C ALA A 261 -47.19 -9.64 -13.52
N GLN A 262 -46.22 -10.02 -12.68
CA GLN A 262 -46.48 -10.57 -11.34
C GLN A 262 -46.80 -9.50 -10.30
N GLY A 263 -46.56 -8.22 -10.59
CA GLY A 263 -46.87 -7.12 -9.67
C GLY A 263 -46.12 -7.19 -8.33
N HIS A 264 -44.87 -7.69 -8.34
CA HIS A 264 -44.03 -7.70 -7.14
C HIS A 264 -43.66 -6.26 -6.76
N PRO A 265 -43.90 -5.80 -5.51
CA PRO A 265 -43.60 -4.43 -5.10
C PRO A 265 -42.13 -4.05 -5.36
N GLY A 266 -41.92 -2.91 -6.03
CA GLY A 266 -40.58 -2.41 -6.37
C GLY A 266 -39.93 -3.08 -7.59
N HIS A 267 -40.63 -3.99 -8.27
CA HIS A 267 -40.14 -4.73 -9.45
C HIS A 267 -41.07 -4.53 -10.66
N ASP A 268 -41.57 -3.30 -10.85
CA ASP A 268 -42.54 -2.96 -11.90
C ASP A 268 -41.89 -2.68 -13.28
N LEU A 269 -40.56 -2.59 -13.32
CA LEU A 269 -39.78 -2.20 -14.50
C LEU A 269 -38.65 -3.18 -14.77
N ASP A 270 -38.51 -3.59 -16.03
CA ASP A 270 -37.40 -4.43 -16.50
C ASP A 270 -36.49 -3.63 -17.45
N LEU A 271 -35.31 -3.26 -16.95
CA LEU A 271 -34.30 -2.53 -17.73
C LEU A 271 -33.24 -3.44 -18.35
N TYR A 272 -33.29 -4.76 -18.11
CA TYR A 272 -32.28 -5.78 -18.45
C TYR A 272 -30.90 -5.58 -17.81
N ILE A 273 -30.39 -4.35 -17.79
CA ILE A 273 -29.07 -3.98 -17.26
C ILE A 273 -29.26 -3.25 -15.92
N PRO A 274 -28.71 -3.77 -14.81
CA PRO A 274 -28.92 -3.19 -13.48
C PRO A 274 -27.93 -2.03 -13.24
N VAL A 275 -28.12 -0.91 -13.93
CA VAL A 275 -27.19 0.23 -13.97
C VAL A 275 -26.78 0.69 -12.56
N PHE A 276 -27.74 0.87 -11.65
CA PHE A 276 -27.45 1.31 -10.29
C PHE A 276 -26.73 0.26 -9.44
N THR A 277 -27.01 -1.04 -9.64
CA THR A 277 -26.27 -2.12 -8.99
C THR A 277 -24.83 -2.17 -9.49
N LEU A 278 -24.60 -1.94 -10.79
CA LEU A 278 -23.25 -1.84 -11.36
C LEU A 278 -22.49 -0.63 -10.81
N LEU A 279 -23.16 0.51 -10.62
CA LEU A 279 -22.58 1.68 -9.96
C LEU A 279 -22.24 1.40 -8.48
N GLN A 280 -23.16 0.77 -7.73
CA GLN A 280 -22.89 0.32 -6.35
C GLN A 280 -21.69 -0.64 -6.30
N PHE A 281 -21.56 -1.53 -7.29
CA PHE A 281 -20.39 -2.39 -7.43
C PHE A 281 -19.11 -1.59 -7.56
N VAL A 282 -19.08 -0.61 -8.49
CA VAL A 282 -17.92 0.28 -8.63
C VAL A 282 -17.62 0.99 -7.32
N PHE A 283 -18.61 1.51 -6.60
CA PHE A 283 -18.39 2.20 -5.33
C PHE A 283 -17.85 1.29 -4.23
N TYR A 284 -18.55 0.21 -3.86
CA TYR A 284 -18.11 -0.62 -2.71
C TYR A 284 -16.90 -1.49 -3.02
N CYS A 285 -16.84 -2.14 -4.19
CA CYS A 285 -15.64 -2.89 -4.57
C CYS A 285 -14.47 -1.95 -4.80
N GLY A 286 -14.70 -0.77 -5.39
CA GLY A 286 -13.68 0.27 -5.56
C GLY A 286 -13.14 0.77 -4.22
N TRP A 287 -14.02 1.02 -3.27
CA TRP A 287 -13.64 1.41 -1.91
C TRP A 287 -12.84 0.31 -1.21
N LEU A 288 -13.23 -0.95 -1.37
CA LEU A 288 -12.44 -2.10 -0.89
C LEU A 288 -11.06 -2.16 -1.55
N LYS A 289 -10.92 -1.78 -2.84
CA LYS A 289 -9.61 -1.75 -3.53
C LYS A 289 -8.70 -0.65 -3.03
N VAL A 290 -9.21 0.41 -2.38
CA VAL A 290 -8.38 1.45 -1.73
C VAL A 290 -7.44 0.82 -0.69
N ARG A 291 -7.76 -0.36 -0.14
CA ARG A 291 -6.86 -1.09 0.76
C ARG A 291 -5.55 -1.57 0.12
N ARG A 292 -5.47 -1.58 -1.22
CA ARG A 292 -4.29 -2.01 -1.99
C ARG A 292 -3.33 -0.85 -2.29
N LEU A 293 -3.51 0.30 -1.61
CA LEU A 293 -2.59 1.45 -1.64
C LEU A 293 -1.25 1.14 -0.96
#